data_AF-A0A9W4D4A3-F1
#
_entry.id   AF-A0A9W4D4A3-F1
#
_cell.length_a   1.000
_cell.length_b   1.000
_cell.length_c   1.000
_cell.angle_alpha   90.00
_cell.angle_beta   90.00
_cell.angle_gamma   90.00
#
_symmetry.space_group_name_H-M   'P 1'
#
loop_
_entity.id
_entity.type
_entity.pdbx_description
1 polymer ?
#
loop_
_entity_poly.entity_id
_entity_poly.type
_entity_poly.pdbx_seq_one_letter_code
_entity_poly.pdbx_strand_id
1 'polypeptide(L)'
;TNCCRLVEIRAVQRTFEGAYVRTALGQFSFALVILKMFTREFYSIGALFALHGFGIFTLSIYRRHQAQRQFFKDPRGQGSDSHRMFRTSGNFIMVLTAISLATYVALLCLTLHLGK
;
A
#
# COMPACT_ATOMS: atom_id res chain seq x y z
N THR A 1 42.21 -20.52 -21.81
CA THR A 1 40.85 -20.48 -21.22
C THR A 1 40.63 -19.34 -20.22
N ASN A 2 41.64 -18.94 -19.43
CA ASN A 2 41.48 -17.88 -18.40
C ASN A 2 41.29 -16.43 -18.92
N CYS A 3 41.86 -16.06 -20.07
CA CYS A 3 41.67 -14.70 -20.62
C CYS A 3 40.22 -14.40 -21.04
N CYS A 4 39.51 -15.38 -21.60
CA CYS A 4 38.13 -15.18 -22.06
C CYS A 4 37.20 -14.85 -20.88
N ARG A 5 37.39 -15.53 -19.74
CA ARG A 5 36.62 -15.31 -18.50
C ARG A 5 36.79 -13.91 -17.91
N LEU A 6 38.01 -13.35 -17.95
CA LEU A 6 38.26 -11.99 -17.44
C LEU A 6 37.59 -10.90 -18.30
N VAL A 7 37.47 -11.13 -19.60
CA VAL A 7 36.76 -10.22 -20.52
C VAL A 7 35.26 -10.26 -20.24
N GLU A 8 34.70 -11.45 -20.03
CA GLU A 8 33.28 -11.64 -19.68
C GLU A 8 32.93 -10.94 -18.36
N ILE A 9 33.74 -11.11 -17.31
CA ILE A 9 33.55 -10.44 -16.01
C ILE A 9 33.60 -8.92 -16.15
N ARG A 10 34.57 -8.39 -16.91
CA ARG A 10 34.67 -6.94 -17.15
C ARG A 10 33.48 -6.40 -17.93
N ALA A 11 33.00 -7.13 -18.94
CA ALA A 11 31.86 -6.74 -19.75
C ALA A 11 30.59 -6.68 -18.90
N VAL A 12 30.35 -7.71 -18.07
CA VAL A 12 29.24 -7.74 -17.10
C VAL A 12 29.36 -6.60 -16.10
N GLN A 13 30.55 -6.30 -15.57
CA GLN A 13 30.69 -5.21 -14.61
C GLN A 13 30.38 -3.83 -15.22
N ARG A 14 30.77 -3.56 -16.46
CA ARG A 14 30.44 -2.28 -17.14
C ARG A 14 28.93 -2.12 -17.38
N THR A 15 28.22 -3.19 -17.71
CA THR A 15 26.76 -3.14 -17.88
C THR A 15 26.04 -3.11 -16.54
N PHE A 16 26.54 -3.83 -15.53
CA PHE A 16 26.03 -3.85 -14.17
C PHE A 16 26.15 -2.47 -13.52
N GLU A 17 27.35 -1.89 -13.46
CA GLU A 17 27.59 -0.52 -12.94
C GLU A 17 26.70 0.52 -13.63
N GLY A 18 26.59 0.47 -14.97
CA GLY A 18 25.72 1.38 -15.73
C GLY A 18 24.23 1.22 -15.41
N ALA A 19 23.78 0.00 -15.15
CA ALA A 19 22.40 -0.29 -14.76
C ALA A 19 22.08 0.22 -13.34
N TYR A 20 22.98 0.06 -12.38
CA TYR A 20 22.79 0.61 -11.03
C TYR A 20 22.77 2.11 -11.01
N VAL A 21 23.71 2.77 -11.69
CA VAL A 21 23.76 4.24 -11.71
C VAL A 21 22.51 4.82 -12.37
N ARG A 22 22.03 4.24 -13.47
CA ARG A 22 20.78 4.69 -14.11
C ARG A 22 19.56 4.49 -13.21
N THR A 23 19.49 3.36 -12.52
CA THR A 23 18.38 3.05 -11.60
C THR A 23 18.42 3.96 -10.38
N ALA A 24 19.59 4.12 -9.76
CA ALA A 24 19.79 4.99 -8.60
C ALA A 24 19.48 6.45 -8.93
N LEU A 25 19.97 6.97 -10.07
CA LEU A 25 19.63 8.31 -10.53
C LEU A 25 18.13 8.44 -10.82
N GLY A 26 17.51 7.44 -11.44
CA GLY A 26 16.06 7.43 -11.68
C GLY A 26 15.25 7.50 -10.39
N GLN A 27 15.61 6.69 -9.39
CA GLN A 27 14.96 6.71 -8.07
C GLN A 27 15.22 8.01 -7.32
N PHE A 28 16.45 8.54 -7.37
CA PHE A 28 16.81 9.80 -6.73
C PHE A 28 16.07 11.00 -7.35
N SER A 29 16.03 11.08 -8.68
CA SER A 29 15.25 12.12 -9.39
C SER A 29 13.76 12.01 -9.07
N PHE A 30 13.21 10.79 -9.06
CA PHE A 30 11.82 10.57 -8.70
C PHE A 30 11.49 11.01 -7.26
N ALA A 31 12.39 10.72 -6.31
CA ALA A 31 12.26 11.16 -4.92
C ALA A 31 12.27 12.70 -4.80
N LEU A 32 13.13 13.40 -5.53
CA LEU A 32 13.16 14.86 -5.55
C LEU A 32 11.90 15.48 -6.17
N VAL A 33 11.35 14.85 -7.22
CA VAL A 33 10.06 15.27 -7.81
C VAL A 33 8.94 15.13 -6.80
N ILE A 34 8.88 14.01 -6.08
CA ILE A 34 7.91 13.80 -5.00
C ILE A 34 8.08 14.86 -3.90
N LEU A 35 9.31 15.14 -3.46
CA LEU A 35 9.58 16.16 -2.46
C LEU A 35 9.11 17.55 -2.91
N LYS A 36 9.28 17.87 -4.20
CA LYS A 36 8.83 19.14 -4.79
C LYS A 36 7.32 19.19 -5.00
N MET A 37 6.67 18.06 -5.25
CA MET A 37 5.22 17.94 -5.37
C MET A 37 4.49 18.37 -4.08
N PHE A 38 5.13 18.22 -2.91
CA PHE A 38 4.60 18.69 -1.61
C PHE A 38 4.78 20.20 -1.35
N THR A 39 4.56 21.06 -2.35
CA THR A 39 4.45 22.51 -2.10
C THR A 39 3.10 22.81 -1.41
N ARG A 40 2.95 23.94 -0.68
CA ARG A 40 1.82 24.23 0.24
C ARG A 40 0.42 23.87 -0.27
N GLU A 41 0.16 24.05 -1.56
CA GLU A 41 -1.14 23.75 -2.18
C GLU A 41 -1.48 22.25 -2.20
N PHE A 42 -0.50 21.37 -2.39
CA PHE A 42 -0.73 19.93 -2.49
C PHE A 42 -0.61 19.18 -1.15
N TYR A 43 -0.20 19.87 -0.07
CA TYR A 43 -0.08 19.27 1.26
C TYR A 43 -1.40 18.67 1.75
N SER A 44 -2.52 19.35 1.49
CA SER A 44 -3.84 18.88 1.92
C SER A 44 -4.26 17.58 1.22
N ILE A 45 -3.92 17.41 -0.06
CA ILE A 45 -4.18 16.17 -0.81
C ILE A 45 -3.33 15.02 -0.22
N GLY A 46 -2.04 15.29 0.03
CA GLY A 46 -1.15 14.30 0.67
C GLY A 46 -1.63 13.89 2.06
N ALA A 47 -2.07 14.84 2.88
CA ALA A 47 -2.62 14.59 4.21
C ALA A 47 -3.89 13.75 4.17
N LEU A 48 -4.80 14.00 3.21
CA LEU A 48 -6.00 13.19 3.01
C LEU A 48 -5.65 11.72 2.68
N PHE A 49 -4.69 11.49 1.79
CA PHE A 49 -4.25 10.14 1.45
C PHE A 49 -3.51 9.45 2.61
N ALA A 50 -2.72 10.19 3.39
CA ALA A 50 -2.07 9.66 4.58
C ALA A 50 -3.11 9.20 5.62
N LEU A 51 -4.15 10.00 5.84
CA LEU A 51 -5.25 9.66 6.75
C LEU A 51 -6.08 8.48 6.23
N HIS A 52 -6.34 8.42 4.91
CA HIS A 52 -6.99 7.28 4.27
C HIS A 52 -6.20 5.98 4.45
N GLY A 53 -4.89 6.03 4.18
CA GLY A 53 -3.98 4.90 4.37
C GLY A 53 -3.91 4.47 5.83
N PHE A 54 -3.85 5.42 6.76
CA PHE A 54 -3.91 5.14 8.19
C PHE A 54 -5.22 4.44 8.59
N GLY A 55 -6.37 4.89 8.08
CA GLY A 55 -7.66 4.25 8.31
C GLY A 55 -7.70 2.80 7.83
N ILE A 56 -7.20 2.53 6.61
CA ILE A 56 -7.10 1.16 6.09
C ILE A 56 -6.12 0.32 6.91
N PHE A 57 -4.99 0.89 7.33
CA PHE A 57 -4.00 0.23 8.17
C PHE A 57 -4.58 -0.18 9.52
N THR A 58 -5.27 0.73 10.21
CA THR A 58 -5.99 0.42 11.46
C THR A 58 -7.04 -0.67 11.25
N LEU A 59 -7.81 -0.60 10.16
CA LEU A 59 -8.78 -1.64 9.83
C LEU A 59 -8.12 -3.01 9.58
N SER A 60 -6.95 -3.03 8.95
CA SER A 60 -6.17 -4.25 8.72
C SER A 60 -5.68 -4.90 10.02
N ILE A 61 -5.15 -4.09 10.95
CA ILE A 61 -4.76 -4.56 12.29
C ILE A 61 -5.99 -5.11 13.04
N TYR A 62 -7.11 -4.38 13.00
CA TYR A 62 -8.34 -4.81 13.66
C TYR A 62 -8.89 -6.13 13.07
N ARG A 63 -8.90 -6.26 11.74
CA ARG A 63 -9.23 -7.51 11.04
C ARG A 63 -8.33 -8.65 11.47
N ARG A 64 -7.01 -8.41 11.55
CA ARG A 64 -6.02 -9.41 11.98
C ARG A 64 -6.29 -9.89 13.41
N HIS A 65 -6.63 -8.99 14.33
CA HIS A 65 -6.99 -9.37 15.69
C HIS A 65 -8.31 -10.15 15.77
N GLN A 66 -9.33 -9.77 14.98
CA GLN A 66 -10.59 -10.54 14.94
C GLN A 66 -10.39 -11.93 14.34
N ALA A 67 -9.64 -12.04 13.24
CA ALA A 67 -9.30 -13.31 12.63
C ALA A 67 -8.55 -14.21 13.63
N GLN A 68 -7.51 -13.68 14.30
CA GLN A 68 -6.79 -14.42 15.33
C GLN A 68 -7.72 -14.90 16.45
N ARG A 69 -8.63 -14.06 16.95
CA ARG A 69 -9.56 -14.47 18.01
C ARG A 69 -10.55 -15.56 17.56
N GLN A 70 -10.97 -15.56 16.31
CA GLN A 70 -11.87 -16.59 15.76
C GLN A 70 -11.20 -17.97 15.68
N PHE A 71 -9.90 -18.05 15.36
CA PHE A 71 -9.15 -19.31 15.33
C PHE A 71 -8.96 -19.96 16.71
N PHE A 72 -8.82 -19.17 17.78
CA PHE A 72 -8.51 -19.70 19.13
C PHE A 72 -9.74 -19.90 20.02
N LYS A 73 -10.90 -19.36 19.62
CA LYS A 73 -12.16 -19.51 20.37
C LYS A 73 -12.95 -20.77 19.99
N ASP A 74 -12.33 -21.69 19.25
CA ASP A 74 -12.90 -22.99 18.86
C ASP A 74 -12.28 -24.18 19.66
N PRO A 75 -12.33 -24.22 21.02
CA PRO A 75 -11.86 -25.39 21.77
C PRO A 75 -12.95 -26.44 22.00
N ARG A 76 -14.10 -26.44 21.30
CA ARG A 76 -15.17 -27.42 21.56
C ARG A 76 -15.79 -27.97 20.29
N GLY A 77 -15.28 -29.13 19.87
CA GLY A 77 -16.09 -30.07 19.12
C GLY A 77 -17.33 -30.44 19.96
N GLN A 78 -18.50 -30.01 19.52
CA GLN A 78 -19.75 -30.69 19.83
C GLN A 78 -20.70 -30.45 18.67
N GLY A 79 -21.03 -31.55 17.99
CA GLY A 79 -21.95 -31.55 16.87
C GLY A 79 -23.31 -31.02 17.29
N SER A 80 -23.82 -30.07 16.51
CA SER A 80 -25.23 -29.98 16.18
C SER A 80 -25.35 -29.10 14.95
N ASP A 81 -25.85 -29.69 13.87
CA ASP A 81 -26.30 -29.02 12.67
C ASP A 81 -27.29 -27.91 13.03
N SER A 82 -26.89 -26.65 12.86
CA SER A 82 -27.81 -25.59 12.48
C SER A 82 -27.03 -24.38 11.95
N HIS A 83 -26.96 -24.30 10.63
CA HIS A 83 -26.75 -23.06 9.87
C HIS A 83 -25.56 -22.20 10.33
N ARG A 84 -24.33 -22.71 10.19
CA ARG A 84 -23.14 -21.85 10.14
C ARG A 84 -23.18 -21.07 8.83
N MET A 85 -24.02 -20.05 8.76
CA MET A 85 -24.01 -19.09 7.67
C MET A 85 -22.61 -18.47 7.69
N PHE A 86 -21.79 -18.84 6.70
CA PHE A 86 -20.53 -18.19 6.43
C PHE A 86 -20.85 -16.71 6.28
N ARG A 87 -20.70 -15.96 7.37
CA ARG A 87 -20.81 -14.52 7.36
C ARG A 87 -19.52 -14.07 6.67
N THR A 88 -19.59 -14.06 5.33
CA THR A 88 -18.57 -13.51 4.46
C THR A 88 -18.16 -12.16 5.02
N SER A 89 -16.91 -11.77 4.78
CA SER A 89 -16.28 -10.55 5.31
C SER A 89 -16.98 -9.23 4.91
N GLY A 90 -18.24 -9.27 4.48
CA GLY A 90 -19.09 -8.16 4.04
C GLY A 90 -19.10 -6.97 4.98
N ASN A 91 -19.03 -7.14 6.30
CA ASN A 91 -18.94 -5.98 7.21
C ASN A 91 -17.63 -5.19 7.00
N PHE A 92 -16.52 -5.89 6.74
CA PHE A 92 -15.25 -5.24 6.42
C PHE A 92 -15.28 -4.60 5.03
N ILE A 93 -15.96 -5.22 4.07
CA ILE A 93 -16.12 -4.68 2.72
C ILE A 93 -16.98 -3.40 2.75
N MET A 94 -18.06 -3.38 3.55
CA MET A 94 -18.89 -2.18 3.76
C MET A 94 -18.09 -1.04 4.39
N VAL A 95 -17.25 -1.33 5.39
CA VAL A 95 -16.38 -0.31 6.00
C VAL A 95 -15.31 0.18 5.00
N LEU A 96 -14.68 -0.72 4.25
CA LEU A 96 -13.69 -0.35 3.22
C LEU A 96 -14.30 0.55 2.15
N THR A 97 -15.47 0.16 1.63
CA THR A 97 -16.17 0.92 0.58
C THR A 97 -16.62 2.29 1.09
N ALA A 98 -17.13 2.39 2.32
CA ALA A 98 -17.48 3.67 2.93
C ALA A 98 -16.26 4.59 3.11
N ILE A 99 -15.13 4.05 3.58
CA ILE A 99 -13.88 4.80 3.72
C ILE A 99 -13.36 5.27 2.36
N SER A 100 -13.38 4.42 1.33
CA SER A 100 -13.02 4.81 -0.04
C SER A 100 -13.91 5.91 -0.59
N LEU A 101 -15.23 5.78 -0.44
CA LEU A 101 -16.19 6.78 -0.90
C LEU A 101 -15.98 8.13 -0.20
N ALA A 102 -15.80 8.13 1.11
CA ALA A 102 -15.53 9.33 1.90
C ALA A 102 -14.25 10.04 1.44
N THR A 103 -13.19 9.29 1.16
CA THR A 103 -11.93 9.86 0.66
C THR A 103 -12.08 10.45 -0.73
N TYR A 104 -12.83 9.81 -1.63
CA TYR A 104 -13.11 10.39 -2.95
C TYR A 104 -13.93 11.68 -2.86
N VAL A 105 -14.96 11.72 -2.00
CA VAL A 105 -15.75 12.94 -1.76
C VAL A 105 -14.88 14.06 -1.16
N ALA A 106 -14.02 13.74 -0.20
CA ALA A 106 -13.10 14.70 0.41
C ALA A 106 -12.09 15.24 -0.62
N LEU A 107 -11.56 14.39 -1.49
CA LEU A 107 -10.66 14.77 -2.57
C LEU A 107 -11.37 15.70 -3.55
N LEU A 108 -12.59 15.36 -3.96
CA LEU A 108 -13.39 16.18 -4.88
C LEU A 108 -13.71 17.55 -4.27
N CYS A 109 -14.08 17.61 -3.00
CA CYS A 109 -14.32 18.87 -2.29
C CYS A 109 -13.04 19.72 -2.20
N LEU A 110 -11.91 19.11 -1.86
CA LEU A 110 -10.63 19.79 -1.76
C LEU A 110 -10.16 20.34 -3.11
N THR A 111 -10.31 19.56 -4.19
CA THR A 111 -9.98 20.00 -5.55
C THR A 111 -10.85 21.18 -5.99
N LEU A 112 -12.15 21.19 -5.66
CA LEU A 112 -13.05 22.30 -5.98
C LEU A 112 -12.76 23.57 -5.15
N HIS A 113 -12.29 23.39 -3.90
CA HIS A 113 -11.90 24.51 -3.04
C HIS A 113 -10.58 25.15 -3.50
N LEU A 114 -9.63 24.34 -3.98
CA LEU A 114 -8.32 24.81 -4.45
C LEU A 114 -8.36 25.38 -5.88
N GLY A 115 -9.37 25.00 -6.67
CA GLY A 115 -9.60 25.54 -8.02
C GLY A 115 -10.36 26.87 -8.05
N LYS A 116 -10.67 27.46 -6.89
CA LYS A 116 -11.25 28.80 -6.72
C LYS A 116 -10.14 29.78 -6.32
#